data_AF-A0A6A6L9I8-F1
#
_entry.id   AF-A0A6A6L9I8-F1
#
_cell.length_a   1.000
_cell.length_b   1.000
_cell.length_c   1.000
_cell.angle_alpha   90.00
_cell.angle_beta   90.00
_cell.angle_gamma   90.00
#
_symmetry.space_group_name_H-M   'P 1'
#
loop_
_entity.id
_entity.type
_entity.pdbx_description
1 polymer ?
#
loop_
_entity_poly.entity_id
_entity_poly.type
_entity_poly.pdbx_seq_one_letter_code
_entity_poly.pdbx_strand_id
1 'polypeptide(L)'
;MMSDNDDNISVEMASLSVNGDTIEGIEFEENEVAAVEEDFSLCLVGRFLTDSPIRFQFMKQTMASLWRPTEGMSAKEIAEGLFLFKFYHAVDRDRVLDMGPWTFNSHLLLIDKVDGYDDPRDVPLLFMRIWVKIHGLKPGFNSNHVVERLGNAMGECLERDETISPRNPLWTDYHLRKKGGEWFKVEFRYEKLPNFCYICGILGHGEKFCPSLLHLEGKPVRRFGPEMRAGPRSQQSIIGARWLRDDDGTFHGREGGGWWRRNEDGNSSGIGHPMNQDVDSGDNGGVKSGMMEA
;
A
#
# COMPACT_ATOMS: atom_id res chain seq x y z
N MET A 1 -0.82 67.55 64.29
CA MET A 1 0.28 66.93 63.51
C MET A 1 -0.36 66.63 62.16
N MET A 2 -0.25 67.53 61.16
CA MET A 2 0.90 67.66 60.23
C MET A 2 1.21 66.27 59.65
N SER A 3 1.11 65.97 58.36
CA SER A 3 1.22 66.75 57.11
C SER A 3 0.69 65.83 55.99
N ASP A 4 -0.25 66.27 55.16
CA ASP A 4 -0.07 66.83 53.81
C ASP A 4 0.49 65.86 52.75
N ASN A 5 -0.29 65.79 51.67
CA ASN A 5 0.12 65.77 50.26
C ASN A 5 0.88 64.57 49.73
N ASP A 6 0.76 64.18 48.47
CA ASP A 6 -0.16 64.41 47.34
C ASP A 6 0.47 63.52 46.25
N ASP A 7 -0.30 63.17 45.22
CA ASP A 7 0.21 62.88 43.88
C ASP A 7 1.25 61.76 43.70
N ASN A 8 0.86 60.72 42.95
CA ASN A 8 1.09 60.74 41.51
C ASN A 8 1.03 59.31 40.94
N ILE A 9 0.05 59.09 40.09
CA ILE A 9 0.02 58.01 39.10
C ILE A 9 1.21 58.23 38.16
N SER A 10 2.23 57.36 38.19
CA SER A 10 2.98 56.96 36.99
C SER A 10 4.06 55.91 37.29
N VAL A 11 3.88 54.77 36.62
CA VAL A 11 4.92 54.01 35.90
C VAL A 11 6.19 53.67 36.69
N GLU A 12 6.23 52.45 37.23
CA GLU A 12 7.44 51.59 37.18
C GLU A 12 7.01 50.11 37.06
N MET A 13 6.34 49.78 35.95
CA MET A 13 6.63 48.50 35.30
C MET A 13 7.92 48.72 34.50
N ALA A 14 9.06 48.55 35.14
CA ALA A 14 10.34 48.54 34.47
C ALA A 14 11.22 47.44 35.06
N SER A 15 11.83 46.69 34.13
CA SER A 15 12.86 45.67 34.30
C SER A 15 12.44 44.25 34.72
N LEU A 16 11.61 43.59 33.89
CA LEU A 16 11.85 42.18 33.60
C LEU A 16 12.82 42.12 32.42
N SER A 17 14.13 42.03 32.70
CA SER A 17 15.07 41.60 31.66
C SER A 17 14.85 40.11 31.43
N VAL A 18 14.26 39.75 30.29
CA VAL A 18 14.30 38.38 29.79
C VAL A 18 15.75 38.14 29.37
N ASN A 19 16.56 37.70 30.32
CA ASN A 19 17.77 36.96 29.98
C ASN A 19 17.28 35.66 29.32
N GLY A 20 17.83 35.35 28.15
CA GLY A 20 17.50 34.16 27.37
C GLY A 20 18.00 32.89 28.04
N ASP A 21 17.57 32.65 29.28
CA ASP A 21 17.82 31.42 30.00
C ASP A 21 16.87 30.40 29.39
N THR A 22 17.47 29.55 28.56
CA THR A 22 16.80 28.34 28.07
C THR A 22 16.37 27.58 29.32
N ILE A 23 15.07 27.27 29.45
CA ILE A 23 14.58 26.50 30.60
C ILE A 23 15.37 25.18 30.60
N GLU A 24 16.28 25.01 31.56
CA GLU A 24 17.01 23.76 31.75
C GLU A 24 15.98 22.65 31.98
N GLY A 25 15.99 21.64 31.11
CA GLY A 25 15.11 20.50 31.22
C GLY A 25 15.38 19.67 32.48
N ILE A 26 14.45 18.79 32.83
CA ILE A 26 14.63 17.83 33.92
C ILE A 26 15.24 16.56 33.32
N GLU A 27 16.41 16.16 33.81
CA GLU A 27 17.07 14.89 33.50
C GLU A 27 16.58 13.82 34.49
N PHE A 28 16.20 12.65 33.98
CA PHE A 28 15.78 11.50 34.78
C PHE A 28 16.87 10.42 34.72
N GLU A 29 17.10 9.73 35.84
CA GLU A 29 17.94 8.52 35.82
C GLU A 29 17.22 7.38 35.06
N GLU A 30 17.98 6.49 34.38
CA GLU A 30 17.41 5.36 33.61
C GLU A 30 16.47 4.47 34.42
N ASN A 31 16.66 4.40 35.74
CA ASN A 31 15.85 3.63 36.68
C ASN A 31 14.53 4.34 37.09
N GLU A 32 14.40 5.65 36.87
CA GLU A 32 13.20 6.45 37.17
C GLU A 32 12.20 6.43 36.01
N VAL A 33 12.68 6.11 34.81
CA VAL A 33 11.84 5.93 33.62
C VAL A 33 11.44 4.46 33.54
N ALA A 34 10.15 4.17 33.75
CA ALA A 34 9.64 2.82 33.53
C ALA A 34 9.82 2.45 32.04
N ALA A 35 10.73 1.53 31.73
CA ALA A 35 10.89 0.97 30.40
C ALA A 35 9.64 0.16 30.04
N VAL A 36 8.67 0.80 29.40
CA VAL A 36 7.63 0.09 28.65
C VAL A 36 8.24 -0.22 27.28
N GLU A 37 9.00 -1.30 27.19
CA GLU A 37 9.44 -1.82 25.90
C GLU A 37 8.22 -2.38 25.18
N GLU A 38 7.54 -1.54 24.40
CA GLU A 38 6.53 -2.01 23.46
C GLU A 38 7.25 -2.78 22.34
N ASP A 39 7.07 -4.10 22.30
CA ASP A 39 7.60 -4.93 21.22
C ASP A 39 6.85 -4.68 19.90
N PHE A 40 7.55 -4.05 18.95
CA PHE A 40 7.07 -3.78 17.60
C PHE A 40 7.52 -4.80 16.55
N SER A 41 8.15 -5.91 16.93
CA SER A 41 8.70 -6.92 16.00
C SER A 41 7.67 -7.54 15.04
N LEU A 42 6.39 -7.57 15.45
CA LEU A 42 5.26 -8.06 14.64
C LEU A 42 4.39 -6.92 14.08
N CYS A 43 4.88 -5.68 14.14
CA CYS A 43 4.16 -4.51 13.67
C CYS A 43 4.64 -4.07 12.29
N LEU A 44 3.70 -3.50 11.52
CA LEU A 44 3.98 -2.65 10.38
C LEU A 44 3.42 -1.27 10.67
N VAL A 45 4.15 -0.23 10.28
CA VAL A 45 3.66 1.14 10.32
C VAL A 45 3.37 1.61 8.89
N GLY A 46 2.29 2.35 8.70
CA GLY A 46 1.93 2.81 7.37
C GLY A 46 1.16 4.13 7.33
N ARG A 47 1.28 4.82 6.19
CA ARG A 47 0.68 6.11 5.91
C ARG A 47 0.15 6.11 4.47
N PHE A 48 -1.05 6.64 4.28
CA PHE A 48 -1.60 6.79 2.94
C PHE A 48 -1.03 8.02 2.24
N LEU A 49 -0.71 7.91 0.97
CA LEU A 49 -0.28 9.01 0.13
C LEU A 49 -1.49 9.87 -0.29
N THR A 50 -2.02 10.63 0.67
CA THR A 50 -3.16 11.53 0.49
C THR A 50 -3.24 12.54 1.65
N ASP A 51 -3.76 13.72 1.36
CA ASP A 51 -4.14 14.72 2.38
C ASP A 51 -5.59 14.54 2.85
N SER A 52 -6.34 13.62 2.25
CA SER A 52 -7.74 13.37 2.62
C SER A 52 -7.81 12.49 3.87
N PRO A 53 -8.72 12.80 4.82
CA PRO A 53 -8.86 12.00 6.03
C PRO A 53 -9.30 10.57 5.69
N ILE A 54 -8.63 9.60 6.31
CA ILE A 54 -8.93 8.18 6.15
C ILE A 54 -9.98 7.76 7.17
N ARG A 55 -11.08 7.16 6.70
CA ARG A 55 -12.12 6.59 7.58
C ARG A 55 -11.58 5.32 8.25
N PHE A 56 -10.93 5.49 9.40
CA PHE A 56 -10.13 4.46 10.07
C PHE A 56 -10.83 3.10 10.20
N GLN A 57 -12.05 3.05 10.72
CA GLN A 57 -12.77 1.77 10.89
C GLN A 57 -12.99 1.04 9.57
N PHE A 58 -13.38 1.77 8.51
CA PHE A 58 -13.60 1.17 7.19
C PHE A 58 -12.29 0.73 6.54
N MET A 59 -11.21 1.51 6.73
CA MET A 59 -9.86 1.15 6.32
C MET A 59 -9.42 -0.15 7.00
N LYS A 60 -9.47 -0.22 8.33
CA LYS A 60 -9.11 -1.40 9.13
C LYS A 60 -9.82 -2.66 8.62
N GLN A 61 -11.14 -2.59 8.44
CA GLN A 61 -11.94 -3.70 7.92
C GLN A 61 -11.51 -4.12 6.52
N THR A 62 -11.30 -3.15 5.62
CA THR A 62 -10.90 -3.40 4.24
C THR A 62 -9.51 -4.05 4.17
N MET A 63 -8.53 -3.52 4.89
CA MET A 63 -7.16 -4.05 4.88
C MET A 63 -7.11 -5.47 5.45
N ALA A 64 -7.77 -5.74 6.58
CA ALA A 64 -7.84 -7.09 7.15
C ALA A 64 -8.44 -8.12 6.17
N SER A 65 -9.43 -7.68 5.39
CA SER A 65 -10.12 -8.53 4.40
C SER A 65 -9.28 -8.84 3.16
N LEU A 66 -8.43 -7.88 2.77
CA LEU A 66 -7.48 -8.03 1.68
C LEU A 66 -6.28 -8.87 2.10
N TRP A 67 -5.74 -8.61 3.28
CA TRP A 67 -4.55 -9.26 3.81
C TRP A 67 -4.80 -10.68 4.30
N ARG A 68 -5.99 -10.95 4.84
CA ARG A 68 -6.39 -12.27 5.36
C ARG A 68 -5.32 -12.91 6.27
N PRO A 69 -4.87 -12.19 7.32
CA PRO A 69 -3.90 -12.74 8.25
C PRO A 69 -4.49 -13.97 8.94
N THR A 70 -3.73 -15.06 8.96
CA THR A 70 -4.17 -16.35 9.50
C THR A 70 -4.40 -16.28 11.01
N GLU A 71 -3.53 -15.59 11.75
CA GLU A 71 -3.66 -15.36 13.19
C GLU A 71 -4.37 -14.03 13.53
N GLY A 72 -4.94 -13.37 12.52
CA GLY A 72 -5.61 -12.08 12.68
C GLY A 72 -4.65 -10.89 12.75
N MET A 73 -5.22 -9.70 12.92
CA MET A 73 -4.48 -8.45 13.08
C MET A 73 -5.27 -7.43 13.91
N SER A 74 -4.57 -6.48 14.51
CA SER A 74 -5.15 -5.26 15.06
C SER A 74 -4.54 -4.03 14.38
N ALA A 75 -5.23 -2.89 14.49
CA ALA A 75 -4.76 -1.63 13.94
C ALA A 75 -5.08 -0.49 14.91
N LYS A 76 -4.20 0.51 14.97
CA LYS A 76 -4.39 1.76 15.72
C LYS A 76 -3.91 2.93 14.88
N GLU A 77 -4.50 4.11 15.06
CA GLU A 77 -3.94 5.37 14.57
C GLU A 77 -3.05 5.93 15.68
N ILE A 78 -1.74 6.08 15.40
CA ILE A 78 -0.72 6.48 16.38
C ILE A 78 -0.30 7.95 16.22
N ALA A 79 -0.58 8.54 15.07
CA ALA A 79 -0.48 9.97 14.78
C ALA A 79 -1.41 10.26 13.59
N GLU A 80 -1.64 11.54 13.26
CA GLU A 80 -2.52 11.95 12.17
C GLU A 80 -2.14 11.27 10.83
N GLY A 81 -3.02 10.39 10.35
CA GLY A 81 -2.83 9.64 9.11
C GLY A 81 -1.74 8.55 9.17
N LEU A 82 -1.20 8.25 10.36
CA LEU A 82 -0.19 7.23 10.61
C LEU A 82 -0.80 6.07 11.39
N PHE A 83 -0.73 4.88 10.81
CA PHE A 83 -1.39 3.68 11.32
C PHE A 83 -0.37 2.62 11.70
N LEU A 84 -0.55 2.00 12.86
CA LEU A 84 0.21 0.85 13.30
C LEU A 84 -0.66 -0.40 13.16
N PHE A 85 -0.17 -1.39 12.42
CA PHE A 85 -0.80 -2.68 12.20
C PHE A 85 -0.02 -3.76 12.94
N LYS A 86 -0.62 -4.35 13.97
CA LYS A 86 0.00 -5.44 14.74
C LYS A 86 -0.54 -6.78 14.26
N PHE A 87 0.39 -7.66 13.87
CA PHE A 87 0.11 -9.05 13.51
C PHE A 87 0.42 -9.96 14.70
N TYR A 88 -0.12 -11.17 14.65
CA TYR A 88 0.13 -12.20 15.67
C TYR A 88 1.03 -13.33 15.19
N HIS A 89 1.55 -13.23 13.97
CA HIS A 89 2.52 -14.15 13.42
C HIS A 89 3.41 -13.48 12.36
N ALA A 90 4.71 -13.74 12.40
CA ALA A 90 5.69 -13.13 11.48
C ALA A 90 5.37 -13.43 10.01
N VAL A 91 4.93 -14.66 9.69
CA VAL A 91 4.53 -15.03 8.33
C VAL A 91 3.39 -14.16 7.79
N ASP A 92 2.41 -13.76 8.62
CA ASP A 92 1.34 -12.87 8.17
C ASP A 92 1.89 -11.47 7.89
N ARG A 93 2.73 -10.95 8.81
CA ARG A 93 3.40 -9.65 8.70
C ARG A 93 4.23 -9.56 7.42
N ASP A 94 5.14 -10.51 7.22
CA ASP A 94 6.05 -10.55 6.07
C ASP A 94 5.28 -10.74 4.77
N ARG A 95 4.31 -11.67 4.73
CA ARG A 95 3.45 -11.87 3.54
C ARG A 95 2.69 -10.60 3.15
N VAL A 96 2.17 -9.85 4.13
CA VAL A 96 1.49 -8.58 3.84
C VAL A 96 2.45 -7.56 3.25
N LEU A 97 3.66 -7.46 3.80
CA LEU A 97 4.69 -6.55 3.29
C LEU A 97 5.08 -6.91 1.84
N ASP A 98 5.29 -8.19 1.55
CA ASP A 98 5.78 -8.69 0.25
C ASP A 98 4.71 -8.66 -0.86
N MET A 99 3.43 -8.82 -0.51
CA MET A 99 2.33 -8.87 -1.49
C MET A 99 1.86 -7.48 -1.97
N GLY A 100 2.46 -6.40 -1.43
CA GLY A 100 2.19 -5.03 -1.85
C GLY A 100 2.45 -4.77 -3.35
N PRO A 101 2.17 -3.54 -3.82
CA PRO A 101 1.66 -2.40 -3.07
C PRO A 101 0.17 -2.52 -2.70
N TRP A 102 -0.24 -1.79 -1.65
CA TRP A 102 -1.62 -1.78 -1.17
C TRP A 102 -2.31 -0.44 -1.40
N THR A 103 -3.62 -0.47 -1.65
CA THR A 103 -4.42 0.74 -1.80
C THR A 103 -5.73 0.66 -1.04
N PHE A 104 -6.18 1.78 -0.49
CA PHE A 104 -7.51 1.96 0.07
C PHE A 104 -8.15 3.22 -0.52
N ASN A 105 -9.38 3.11 -1.02
CA ASN A 105 -10.04 4.20 -1.76
C ASN A 105 -9.16 4.82 -2.88
N SER A 106 -8.35 3.99 -3.55
CA SER A 106 -7.36 4.39 -4.55
C SER A 106 -6.15 5.21 -4.04
N HIS A 107 -6.01 5.40 -2.73
CA HIS A 107 -4.81 5.98 -2.12
C HIS A 107 -3.81 4.86 -1.81
N LEU A 108 -2.56 5.05 -2.22
CA LEU A 108 -1.45 4.14 -1.94
C LEU A 108 -1.12 4.15 -0.45
N LEU A 109 -1.05 2.98 0.17
CA LEU A 109 -0.48 2.80 1.50
C LEU A 109 1.03 2.56 1.37
N LEU A 110 1.82 3.48 1.90
CA LEU A 110 3.24 3.24 2.19
C LEU A 110 3.29 2.50 3.53
N ILE A 111 3.98 1.37 3.58
CA ILE A 111 4.02 0.50 4.75
C ILE A 111 5.41 -0.11 4.90
N ASP A 112 5.93 -0.14 6.11
CA ASP A 112 7.21 -0.78 6.42
C ASP A 112 7.25 -1.35 7.84
N LYS A 113 8.31 -2.10 8.15
CA LYS A 113 8.57 -2.63 9.48
C LYS A 113 9.07 -1.52 10.41
N VAL A 114 8.83 -1.69 11.71
CA VAL A 114 9.45 -0.87 12.76
C VAL A 114 10.80 -1.50 13.12
N ASP A 115 11.69 -1.60 12.12
CA ASP A 115 13.01 -2.23 12.29
C ASP A 115 14.07 -1.15 12.50
N GLY A 116 14.76 -1.19 13.64
CA GLY A 116 15.82 -0.22 13.97
C GLY A 116 15.32 1.14 14.48
N TYR A 117 14.06 1.22 14.90
CA TYR A 117 13.45 2.42 15.48
C TYR A 117 12.77 2.07 16.80
N ASP A 118 12.95 2.91 17.82
CA ASP A 118 12.29 2.76 19.12
C ASP A 118 10.83 3.26 19.06
N ASP A 119 10.55 4.28 18.24
CA ASP A 119 9.22 4.81 18.01
C ASP A 119 8.78 4.55 16.55
N PRO A 120 7.62 3.90 16.32
CA PRO A 120 7.06 3.72 14.98
C PRO A 120 6.82 5.04 14.22
N ARG A 121 6.72 6.18 14.92
CA ARG A 121 6.57 7.52 14.32
C ARG A 121 7.81 7.99 13.57
N ASP A 122 8.98 7.43 13.89
CA ASP A 122 10.25 7.81 13.29
C ASP A 122 10.58 7.04 12.01
N VAL A 123 9.79 6.00 11.70
CA VAL A 123 10.01 5.17 10.49
C VAL A 123 9.76 6.00 9.23
N PRO A 124 10.76 6.14 8.33
CA PRO A 124 10.64 6.94 7.13
C PRO A 124 9.85 6.18 6.05
N LEU A 125 8.56 6.46 5.95
CA LEU A 125 7.68 5.90 4.92
C LEU A 125 7.87 6.61 3.57
N LEU A 126 9.05 6.45 2.97
CA LEU A 126 9.48 7.17 1.76
C LEU A 126 9.38 6.35 0.48
N PHE A 127 9.38 5.02 0.59
CA PHE A 127 9.46 4.13 -0.56
C PHE A 127 8.29 3.15 -0.60
N MET A 128 7.99 2.67 -1.81
CA MET A 128 7.01 1.62 -2.07
C MET A 128 7.72 0.42 -2.70
N ARG A 129 7.44 -0.79 -2.19
CA ARG A 129 7.84 -2.05 -2.85
C ARG A 129 6.86 -2.37 -3.96
N ILE A 130 7.37 -2.57 -5.18
CA ILE A 130 6.53 -2.89 -6.35
C ILE A 130 7.28 -3.79 -7.33
N TRP A 131 6.58 -4.75 -7.91
CA TRP A 131 7.14 -5.63 -8.93
C TRP A 131 7.20 -4.95 -10.29
N VAL A 132 8.38 -4.97 -10.92
CA VAL A 132 8.61 -4.42 -12.26
C VAL A 132 8.93 -5.56 -13.24
N LYS A 133 8.20 -5.59 -14.36
CA LYS A 133 8.49 -6.43 -15.53
C LYS A 133 9.32 -5.66 -16.53
N ILE A 134 10.46 -6.23 -16.90
CA ILE A 134 11.35 -5.72 -17.93
C ILE A 134 11.05 -6.43 -19.24
N HIS A 135 10.64 -5.68 -20.25
CA HIS A 135 10.32 -6.17 -21.60
C HIS A 135 11.41 -5.77 -22.60
N GLY A 136 11.59 -6.61 -23.64
CA GLY A 136 12.57 -6.36 -24.70
C GLY A 136 14.02 -6.71 -24.33
N LEU A 137 14.24 -7.44 -23.23
CA LEU A 137 15.57 -7.87 -22.82
C LEU A 137 16.15 -8.88 -23.83
N LYS A 138 17.28 -8.54 -24.47
CA LYS A 138 17.95 -9.43 -25.43
C LYS A 138 18.63 -10.61 -24.73
N PRO A 139 18.80 -11.76 -25.41
CA PRO A 139 19.58 -12.88 -24.90
C PRO A 139 20.98 -12.44 -24.44
N GLY A 140 21.41 -12.91 -23.26
CA GLY A 140 22.68 -12.53 -22.63
C GLY A 140 22.61 -11.32 -21.71
N PHE A 141 21.46 -10.64 -21.58
CA PHE A 141 21.23 -9.57 -20.60
C PHE A 141 20.36 -10.00 -19.42
N ASN A 142 20.03 -11.29 -19.29
CA ASN A 142 19.17 -11.84 -18.23
C ASN A 142 19.94 -12.35 -17.00
N SER A 143 21.22 -11.98 -16.83
CA SER A 143 21.97 -12.30 -15.62
C SER A 143 21.48 -11.48 -14.43
N ASN A 144 21.52 -12.05 -13.23
CA ASN A 144 21.17 -11.34 -11.98
C ASN A 144 21.90 -9.99 -11.86
N HIS A 145 23.18 -9.92 -12.23
CA HIS A 145 23.94 -8.67 -12.20
C HIS A 145 23.35 -7.56 -13.08
N VAL A 146 22.81 -7.88 -14.26
CA VAL A 146 22.19 -6.88 -15.15
C VAL A 146 20.87 -6.40 -14.54
N VAL A 147 20.05 -7.32 -14.02
CA VAL A 147 18.78 -6.98 -13.37
C VAL A 147 19.03 -6.14 -12.12
N GLU A 148 19.98 -6.52 -11.27
CA GLU A 148 20.38 -5.77 -10.09
C GLU A 148 20.90 -4.37 -10.44
N ARG A 149 21.71 -4.24 -11.48
CA ARG A 149 22.17 -2.93 -11.95
C ARG A 149 21.05 -2.06 -12.49
N LEU A 150 20.03 -2.64 -13.14
CA LEU A 150 18.84 -1.94 -13.57
C LEU A 150 18.00 -1.51 -12.37
N GLY A 151 17.76 -2.41 -11.42
CA GLY A 151 17.06 -2.13 -10.16
C GLY A 151 17.72 -0.99 -9.39
N ASN A 152 19.04 -1.06 -9.18
CA ASN A 152 19.85 -0.01 -8.55
C ASN A 152 19.82 1.34 -9.30
N ALA A 153 19.60 1.32 -10.62
CA ALA A 153 19.45 2.55 -11.38
C ALA A 153 18.05 3.15 -11.21
N MET A 154 17.02 2.30 -11.07
CA MET A 154 15.62 2.72 -10.86
C MET A 154 15.35 3.25 -9.44
N GLY A 155 16.07 2.73 -8.44
CA GLY A 155 15.97 3.07 -7.02
C GLY A 155 17.05 2.37 -6.20
N GLU A 156 17.06 2.53 -4.88
CA GLU A 156 17.93 1.71 -4.02
C GLU A 156 17.41 0.26 -4.01
N CYS A 157 18.14 -0.65 -4.69
CA CYS A 157 17.90 -2.08 -4.56
C CYS A 157 18.50 -2.51 -3.23
N LEU A 158 17.70 -2.43 -2.16
CA LEU A 158 18.02 -3.18 -0.96
C LEU A 158 17.83 -4.66 -1.32
N GLU A 159 18.92 -5.41 -1.24
CA GLU A 159 19.06 -6.83 -1.57
C GLU A 159 17.71 -7.57 -1.60
N ARG A 160 17.22 -7.84 -2.82
CA ARG A 160 15.99 -8.58 -3.21
C ARG A 160 14.65 -7.84 -3.35
N ASP A 161 14.47 -6.61 -2.91
CA ASP A 161 13.20 -5.88 -3.12
C ASP A 161 13.41 -4.54 -3.83
N GLU A 162 12.80 -4.40 -5.02
CA GLU A 162 12.80 -3.13 -5.76
C GLU A 162 11.91 -2.11 -5.04
N THR A 163 12.55 -1.15 -4.36
CA THR A 163 11.86 -0.02 -3.73
C THR A 163 11.88 1.19 -4.66
N ILE A 164 10.72 1.83 -4.83
CA ILE A 164 10.57 3.00 -5.69
C ILE A 164 9.99 4.14 -4.88
N SER A 165 10.60 5.34 -5.00
CA SER A 165 10.02 6.54 -4.43
C SER A 165 8.75 6.92 -5.19
N PRO A 166 7.59 7.02 -4.52
CA PRO A 166 6.35 7.41 -5.17
C PRO A 166 6.36 8.88 -5.64
N ARG A 167 7.35 9.67 -5.20
CA ARG A 167 7.54 11.08 -5.56
C ARG A 167 8.34 11.27 -6.85
N ASN A 168 8.98 10.22 -7.35
CA ASN A 168 9.70 10.26 -8.62
C ASN A 168 8.81 9.79 -9.78
N PRO A 169 9.01 10.31 -11.00
CA PRO A 169 8.37 9.76 -12.18
C PRO A 169 8.71 8.28 -12.36
N LEU A 170 7.72 7.46 -12.68
CA LEU A 170 7.92 6.07 -13.06
C LEU A 170 8.87 5.95 -14.27
N TRP A 171 9.73 4.95 -14.28
CA TRP A 171 10.56 4.64 -15.44
C TRP A 171 9.71 3.99 -16.53
N THR A 172 9.79 4.51 -17.76
CA THR A 172 9.11 3.95 -18.94
C THR A 172 9.99 2.97 -19.70
N ASP A 173 11.26 3.34 -19.87
CA ASP A 173 12.23 2.60 -20.64
C ASP A 173 13.68 2.94 -20.28
N TYR A 174 14.59 2.07 -20.73
CA TYR A 174 16.03 2.29 -20.61
C TYR A 174 16.77 1.76 -21.82
N HIS A 175 17.94 2.34 -22.11
CA HIS A 175 18.82 1.86 -23.16
C HIS A 175 19.94 1.01 -22.56
N LEU A 176 20.16 -0.17 -23.13
CA LEU A 176 21.19 -1.12 -22.74
C LEU A 176 22.14 -1.40 -23.90
N ARG A 177 23.40 -1.67 -23.58
CA ARG A 177 24.38 -2.21 -24.53
C ARG A 177 25.44 -3.03 -23.83
N LYS A 178 26.09 -3.91 -24.58
CA LYS A 178 27.39 -4.48 -24.23
C LYS A 178 28.49 -3.55 -24.76
N LYS A 179 29.68 -3.56 -24.15
CA LYS A 179 30.84 -2.82 -24.68
C LYS A 179 31.10 -3.26 -26.13
N GLY A 180 31.11 -2.31 -27.05
CA GLY A 180 31.29 -2.55 -28.49
C GLY A 180 30.05 -3.10 -29.22
N GLY A 181 28.92 -3.25 -28.54
CA GLY A 181 27.65 -3.65 -29.15
C GLY A 181 26.71 -2.48 -29.42
N GLU A 182 25.62 -2.76 -30.13
CA GLU A 182 24.56 -1.79 -30.41
C GLU A 182 23.68 -1.54 -29.19
N TRP A 183 23.18 -0.30 -29.10
CA TRP A 183 22.15 0.06 -28.14
C TRP A 183 20.84 -0.62 -28.49
N PHE A 184 20.11 -1.07 -27.47
CA PHE A 184 18.73 -1.48 -27.61
C PHE A 184 17.92 -0.99 -26.42
N LYS A 185 16.62 -0.81 -26.66
CA LYS A 185 15.66 -0.32 -25.68
C LYS A 185 15.05 -1.49 -24.92
N VAL A 186 14.89 -1.34 -23.60
CA VAL A 186 14.01 -2.16 -22.76
C VAL A 186 12.89 -1.29 -22.21
N GLU A 187 11.73 -1.88 -21.96
CA GLU A 187 10.54 -1.19 -21.44
C GLU A 187 10.19 -1.73 -20.05
N PHE A 188 9.71 -0.87 -19.15
CA PHE A 188 9.29 -1.28 -17.81
C PHE A 188 7.76 -1.23 -17.70
N ARG A 189 7.21 -2.27 -17.08
CA ARG A 189 5.79 -2.34 -16.74
C ARG A 189 5.64 -2.81 -15.31
N TYR A 190 4.72 -2.21 -14.58
CA TYR A 190 4.60 -2.37 -13.13
C TYR A 190 3.38 -3.24 -12.80
N GLU A 191 3.55 -4.24 -11.92
CA GLU A 191 2.42 -5.01 -11.41
C GLU A 191 1.68 -4.25 -10.32
N LYS A 192 0.34 -4.37 -10.29
CA LYS A 192 -0.53 -3.74 -9.28
C LYS A 192 -0.31 -2.23 -9.09
N LEU A 193 0.25 -1.56 -10.11
CA LEU A 193 0.60 -0.15 -10.03
C LEU A 193 -0.63 0.70 -9.65
N PRO A 194 -0.57 1.48 -8.55
CA PRO A 194 -1.67 2.34 -8.14
C PRO A 194 -1.98 3.44 -9.16
N ASN A 195 -2.97 4.27 -8.85
CA ASN A 195 -3.25 5.45 -9.66
C ASN A 195 -2.05 6.41 -9.60
N PHE A 196 -1.62 6.86 -10.78
CA PHE A 196 -0.51 7.78 -10.99
C PHE A 196 -0.87 8.81 -12.05
N CYS A 197 -0.12 9.90 -12.10
CA CYS A 197 -0.37 10.99 -13.03
C CYS A 197 0.21 10.70 -14.42
N TYR A 198 -0.60 10.76 -15.47
CA TYR A 198 -0.14 10.50 -16.84
C TYR A 198 0.67 11.65 -17.47
N ILE A 199 0.72 12.81 -16.81
CA ILE A 199 1.53 13.96 -17.26
C ILE A 199 2.96 13.83 -16.73
N CYS A 200 3.13 13.61 -15.42
CA CYS A 200 4.44 13.64 -14.76
C CYS A 200 4.93 12.26 -14.27
N GLY A 201 4.10 11.21 -14.31
CA GLY A 201 4.49 9.86 -13.92
C GLY A 201 4.57 9.61 -12.42
N ILE A 202 4.20 10.59 -11.59
CA ILE A 202 4.31 10.54 -10.12
C ILE A 202 3.02 9.95 -9.52
N LEU A 203 3.15 9.20 -8.42
CA LEU A 203 2.04 8.59 -7.68
C LEU A 203 1.37 9.61 -6.73
N GLY A 204 0.11 9.35 -6.36
CA GLY A 204 -0.60 10.11 -5.33
C GLY A 204 -1.48 11.27 -5.82
N HIS A 205 -1.46 11.60 -7.11
CA HIS A 205 -2.38 12.58 -7.68
C HIS A 205 -2.83 12.22 -9.10
N GLY A 206 -3.96 12.80 -9.51
CA GLY A 206 -4.45 12.71 -10.89
C GLY A 206 -4.04 13.93 -11.73
N GLU A 207 -4.16 13.83 -13.05
CA GLU A 207 -3.74 14.87 -14.01
C GLU A 207 -4.24 16.28 -13.66
N LYS A 208 -5.49 16.40 -13.17
CA LYS A 208 -6.12 17.68 -12.81
C LYS A 208 -5.40 18.44 -11.70
N PHE A 209 -4.69 17.73 -10.83
CA PHE A 209 -3.99 18.27 -9.67
C PHE A 209 -2.47 18.13 -9.82
N CYS A 210 -1.98 17.98 -11.05
CA CYS A 210 -0.56 17.78 -11.32
C CYS A 210 0.23 19.08 -11.10
N PRO A 211 1.24 19.11 -10.20
CA PRO A 211 2.05 20.31 -9.96
C PRO A 211 2.81 20.80 -11.20
N SER A 212 3.11 19.90 -12.15
CA SER A 212 3.76 20.28 -13.41
C SER A 212 2.89 21.20 -14.26
N LEU A 213 1.56 21.22 -14.07
CA LEU A 213 0.65 22.15 -14.76
C LEU A 213 0.94 23.61 -14.46
N LEU A 214 1.49 23.92 -13.27
CA LEU A 214 1.82 25.30 -12.87
C LEU A 214 2.98 25.89 -13.70
N HIS A 215 3.79 25.03 -14.31
CA HIS A 215 5.00 25.41 -15.03
C HIS A 215 4.91 25.11 -16.54
N LEU A 216 3.76 24.64 -17.02
CA LEU A 216 3.56 24.24 -18.40
C LEU A 216 3.08 25.42 -19.25
N GLU A 217 3.87 25.79 -20.25
CA GLU A 217 3.42 26.67 -21.33
C GLU A 217 2.72 25.82 -22.41
N GLY A 218 1.39 25.95 -22.52
CA GLY A 218 0.58 25.25 -23.53
C GLY A 218 -0.21 24.05 -22.99
N LYS A 219 -0.67 23.18 -23.90
CA LYS A 219 -1.52 22.04 -23.53
C LYS A 219 -0.68 20.94 -22.86
N PRO A 220 -1.14 20.37 -21.74
CA PRO A 220 -0.43 19.27 -21.09
C PRO A 220 -0.36 18.05 -22.01
N VAL A 221 0.83 17.50 -22.15
CA VAL A 221 1.07 16.25 -22.89
C VAL A 221 1.12 15.09 -21.91
N ARG A 222 0.36 14.04 -22.20
CA ARG A 222 0.44 12.77 -21.46
C ARG A 222 1.68 12.01 -21.92
N ARG A 223 2.70 11.94 -21.07
CA ARG A 223 3.95 11.20 -21.33
C ARG A 223 3.85 9.74 -20.91
N PHE A 224 2.85 9.42 -20.10
CA PHE A 224 2.60 8.09 -19.58
C PHE A 224 1.16 7.68 -19.84
N GLY A 225 0.87 6.39 -19.73
CA GLY A 225 -0.47 5.87 -19.93
C GLY A 225 -0.71 4.49 -19.30
N PRO A 226 -1.86 3.87 -19.60
CA PRO A 226 -2.26 2.59 -19.02
C PRO A 226 -1.30 1.44 -19.37
N GLU A 227 -0.53 1.54 -20.45
CA GLU A 227 0.48 0.58 -20.89
C GLU A 227 1.61 0.34 -19.87
N MET A 228 1.77 1.26 -18.91
CA MET A 228 2.68 1.11 -17.77
C MET A 228 2.31 -0.05 -16.84
N ARG A 229 1.12 -0.64 -16.97
CA ARG A 229 0.63 -1.73 -16.13
C ARG A 229 0.91 -3.10 -16.74
N ALA A 230 1.41 -4.03 -15.93
CA ALA A 230 1.82 -5.37 -16.34
C ALA A 230 0.67 -6.43 -16.43
N GLY A 231 -0.60 -6.02 -16.56
CA GLY A 231 -1.76 -6.92 -16.70
C GLY A 231 -3.12 -6.22 -16.51
N PRO A 232 -4.26 -6.92 -16.74
CA PRO A 232 -5.58 -6.37 -16.50
C PRO A 232 -5.80 -6.05 -15.01
N ARG A 233 -6.56 -4.99 -14.74
CA ARG A 233 -6.89 -4.53 -13.39
C ARG A 233 -7.66 -5.64 -12.66
N SER A 234 -7.02 -6.33 -11.71
CA SER A 234 -7.76 -7.23 -10.82
C SER A 234 -8.64 -6.36 -9.91
N GLN A 235 -9.90 -6.14 -10.30
CA GLN A 235 -10.91 -5.65 -9.36
C GLN A 235 -11.28 -6.83 -8.46
N GLN A 236 -10.57 -7.00 -7.34
CA GLN A 236 -10.99 -7.92 -6.30
C GLN A 236 -12.14 -7.29 -5.51
N SER A 237 -13.30 -7.93 -5.58
CA SER A 237 -14.50 -7.63 -4.79
C SER A 237 -14.20 -7.68 -3.30
N ILE A 238 -14.58 -6.63 -2.58
CA ILE A 238 -14.51 -6.52 -1.12
C ILE A 238 -15.61 -7.40 -0.52
N ILE A 239 -15.26 -8.56 0.03
CA ILE A 239 -16.11 -9.30 0.97
C ILE A 239 -15.31 -9.50 2.25
N GLY A 240 -15.54 -8.62 3.21
CA GLY A 240 -14.68 -8.45 4.38
C GLY A 240 -15.22 -8.87 5.73
N ALA A 241 -16.49 -9.25 5.81
CA ALA A 241 -17.13 -9.55 7.09
C ALA A 241 -16.62 -10.84 7.76
N ARG A 242 -15.88 -11.73 7.06
CA ARG A 242 -15.55 -13.07 7.60
C ARG A 242 -14.21 -13.18 8.34
N TRP A 243 -13.33 -12.17 8.27
CA TRP A 243 -11.94 -12.26 8.74
C TRP A 243 -11.64 -11.36 9.94
N LEU A 244 -12.66 -10.72 10.51
CA LEU A 244 -12.54 -9.81 11.65
C LEU A 244 -12.96 -10.52 12.94
N ARG A 245 -12.18 -10.34 14.00
CA ARG A 245 -12.48 -10.77 15.37
C ARG A 245 -12.73 -9.54 16.24
N ASP A 246 -13.59 -9.70 17.24
CA ASP A 246 -13.80 -8.71 18.30
C ASP A 246 -12.69 -8.81 19.35
N ASP A 247 -12.61 -7.81 20.24
CA ASP A 247 -11.56 -7.70 21.28
C ASP A 247 -11.57 -8.87 22.29
N ASP A 248 -12.61 -9.71 22.30
CA ASP A 248 -12.74 -10.93 23.11
C ASP A 248 -12.31 -12.23 22.38
N GLY A 249 -11.85 -12.12 21.13
CA GLY A 249 -11.37 -13.24 20.32
C GLY A 249 -12.45 -14.00 19.56
N THR A 250 -13.73 -13.61 19.64
CA THR A 250 -14.82 -14.28 18.91
C THR A 250 -14.98 -13.76 17.47
N PHE A 251 -15.49 -14.62 16.58
CA PHE A 251 -15.77 -14.26 15.18
C PHE A 251 -17.15 -13.62 15.05
N HIS A 252 -17.22 -12.47 14.38
CA HIS A 252 -18.46 -11.72 14.15
C HIS A 252 -19.38 -12.41 13.11
N GLY A 253 -20.65 -12.64 13.46
CA GLY A 253 -21.74 -12.84 12.48
C GLY A 253 -22.00 -14.27 11.95
N ARG A 254 -22.13 -15.27 12.81
CA ARG A 254 -22.62 -16.62 12.42
C ARG A 254 -24.06 -16.85 12.88
N GLU A 255 -25.01 -16.14 12.28
CA GLU A 255 -26.43 -16.52 12.33
C GLU A 255 -26.94 -16.84 10.91
N GLY A 256 -27.28 -18.12 10.70
CA GLY A 256 -28.27 -18.57 9.73
C GLY A 256 -27.80 -18.87 8.29
N GLY A 257 -27.62 -20.15 7.98
CA GLY A 257 -27.70 -20.64 6.59
C GLY A 257 -26.65 -21.68 6.17
N GLY A 258 -26.68 -22.86 6.78
CA GLY A 258 -25.81 -23.98 6.40
C GLY A 258 -26.25 -24.63 5.09
N TRP A 259 -25.29 -24.86 4.19
CA TRP A 259 -25.37 -25.90 3.16
C TRP A 259 -24.18 -26.84 3.37
N TRP A 260 -24.37 -28.11 3.01
CA TRP A 260 -23.60 -29.32 3.37
C TRP A 260 -24.06 -30.02 4.67
N ARG A 261 -25.22 -30.69 4.61
CA ARG A 261 -25.38 -31.95 5.36
C ARG A 261 -24.90 -33.09 4.48
N ARG A 262 -23.85 -33.76 4.92
CA ARG A 262 -23.45 -35.08 4.46
C ARG A 262 -24.44 -36.07 5.10
N ASN A 263 -25.26 -36.73 4.30
CA ASN A 263 -25.94 -37.94 4.76
C ASN A 263 -25.03 -39.10 4.36
N GLU A 264 -24.34 -39.66 5.35
CA GLU A 264 -24.03 -41.08 5.35
C GLU A 264 -25.37 -41.84 5.45
N ASP A 265 -25.42 -43.02 4.84
CA ASP A 265 -26.50 -44.02 4.83
C ASP A 265 -27.07 -44.24 3.44
N GLY A 266 -26.53 -45.27 2.77
CA GLY A 266 -26.97 -45.72 1.46
C GLY A 266 -28.34 -46.39 1.51
N ASN A 267 -29.25 -45.94 0.64
CA ASN A 267 -30.18 -46.82 -0.06
C ASN A 267 -30.76 -46.10 -1.29
N SER A 268 -30.86 -46.82 -2.41
CA SER A 268 -31.38 -46.35 -3.69
C SER A 268 -32.91 -46.51 -3.78
N SER A 269 -33.60 -45.52 -4.33
CA SER A 269 -34.84 -45.71 -5.11
C SER A 269 -35.18 -44.42 -5.85
N GLY A 270 -35.23 -44.49 -7.19
CA GLY A 270 -35.55 -43.36 -8.05
C GLY A 270 -37.05 -43.06 -8.14
N ILE A 271 -37.39 -41.93 -8.77
CA ILE A 271 -38.66 -41.68 -9.49
C ILE A 271 -38.43 -40.53 -10.50
N GLY A 272 -38.64 -40.84 -11.78
CA GLY A 272 -39.39 -40.06 -12.77
C GLY A 272 -38.96 -38.64 -13.13
N HIS A 273 -38.28 -38.50 -14.28
CA HIS A 273 -38.40 -37.30 -15.12
C HIS A 273 -39.72 -37.33 -15.90
N PRO A 274 -40.46 -36.21 -16.05
CA PRO A 274 -41.48 -36.10 -17.07
C PRO A 274 -40.88 -35.65 -18.40
N MET A 275 -41.42 -36.26 -19.45
CA MET A 275 -41.14 -36.09 -20.87
C MET A 275 -42.12 -35.08 -21.50
N ASN A 276 -41.80 -34.68 -22.74
CA ASN A 276 -42.58 -33.95 -23.77
C ASN A 276 -42.52 -32.41 -23.75
N GLN A 277 -42.37 -31.73 -24.89
CA GLN A 277 -42.61 -32.15 -26.28
C GLN A 277 -41.84 -31.30 -27.31
N ASP A 278 -41.64 -31.92 -28.46
CA ASP A 278 -40.91 -31.50 -29.65
C ASP A 278 -41.48 -30.27 -30.37
N VAL A 279 -40.61 -29.50 -31.05
CA VAL A 279 -40.87 -29.05 -32.43
C VAL A 279 -39.59 -29.15 -33.25
N ASP A 280 -39.77 -29.82 -34.37
CA ASP A 280 -38.84 -30.33 -35.37
C ASP A 280 -38.27 -29.26 -36.33
N SER A 281 -37.19 -29.66 -37.02
CA SER A 281 -36.89 -29.41 -38.45
C SER A 281 -35.59 -28.68 -38.80
N GLY A 282 -34.66 -29.46 -39.41
CA GLY A 282 -33.82 -29.07 -40.56
C GLY A 282 -32.38 -28.64 -40.22
N ASP A 283 -31.41 -29.56 -40.13
CA ASP A 283 -30.65 -30.16 -41.25
C ASP A 283 -29.81 -29.14 -42.06
N ASN A 284 -28.48 -29.13 -41.92
CA ASN A 284 -27.57 -29.86 -42.81
C ASN A 284 -26.08 -29.49 -42.60
N GLY A 285 -25.21 -30.52 -42.67
CA GLY A 285 -23.77 -30.52 -43.05
C GLY A 285 -22.79 -29.56 -42.36
N GLY A 286 -21.66 -29.95 -41.78
CA GLY A 286 -20.75 -31.04 -42.12
C GLY A 286 -19.30 -30.49 -42.21
N VAL A 287 -18.37 -31.23 -41.61
CA VAL A 287 -16.91 -31.29 -41.88
C VAL A 287 -15.94 -30.32 -41.17
N LYS A 288 -15.29 -30.89 -40.13
CA LYS A 288 -13.85 -30.97 -39.79
C LYS A 288 -12.84 -29.99 -40.44
N SER A 289 -11.97 -29.42 -39.59
CA SER A 289 -10.49 -29.58 -39.57
C SER A 289 -9.85 -28.43 -38.76
N GLY A 290 -9.05 -28.70 -37.72
CA GLY A 290 -7.58 -28.48 -37.72
C GLY A 290 -7.23 -27.09 -37.14
N MET A 291 -6.81 -26.94 -35.89
CA MET A 291 -5.47 -27.17 -35.30
C MET A 291 -4.38 -26.21 -35.80
N MET A 292 -3.71 -25.57 -34.82
CA MET A 292 -2.50 -24.72 -34.83
C MET A 292 -2.67 -23.21 -35.07
N GLU A 293 -2.16 -22.42 -34.11
CA GLU A 293 -1.03 -21.47 -34.24
C GLU A 293 -0.67 -21.03 -32.80
N ALA A 294 0.57 -21.18 -32.33
CA ALA A 294 1.78 -20.39 -32.61
C ALA A 294 1.68 -18.97 -32.05
#